data_AF-A0A949Y9W5-F1
#
_entry.id   AF-A0A949Y9W5-F1
#
_cell.length_a   1.000
_cell.length_b   1.000
_cell.length_c   1.000
_cell.angle_alpha   90.00
_cell.angle_beta   90.00
_cell.angle_gamma   90.00
#
_symmetry.space_group_name_H-M   'P 1'
#
loop_
_entity.id
_entity.type
_entity.pdbx_description
1 polymer ?
#
loop_
_entity_poly.entity_id
_entity_poly.type
_entity_poly.pdbx_seq_one_letter_code
_entity_poly.pdbx_strand_id
1 'polypeptide(L)'
;MSGESSHETKEYVRLTVINPDTGKLFDVRTAAEYTAVDPDGIRTYCREGLVRATRYKEDGEPLFDEDGIYWLRRIQSLRTEMRLEGPSLRIVLDLMQEVERLRQELRRL
;
A
#
# COMPACT_ATOMS: atom_id res chain seq x y z
N MET A 1 18.93 32.00 35.86
CA MET A 1 18.40 32.09 34.49
C MET A 1 19.56 31.74 33.57
N SER A 2 19.53 30.79 32.66
CA SER A 2 18.49 29.86 32.20
C SER A 2 19.24 28.65 31.62
N GLY A 3 18.71 27.44 31.84
CA GLY A 3 19.31 26.21 31.34
C GLY A 3 19.15 26.08 29.84
N GLU A 4 20.26 25.85 29.14
CA GLU A 4 20.25 25.45 27.73
C GLU A 4 19.84 23.98 27.66
N SER A 5 18.59 23.77 27.23
CA SER A 5 17.99 22.47 26.99
C SER A 5 18.69 21.82 25.80
N SER A 6 19.55 20.84 26.09
CA SER A 6 20.14 19.94 25.11
C SER A 6 19.03 19.23 24.33
N HIS A 7 18.86 19.57 23.05
CA HIS A 7 17.96 18.85 22.15
C HIS A 7 18.61 17.52 21.75
N GLU A 8 18.28 16.47 22.50
CA GLU A 8 18.60 15.09 22.14
C GLU A 8 17.75 14.69 20.92
N THR A 9 18.37 14.66 19.75
CA THR A 9 17.75 14.18 18.51
C THR A 9 17.55 12.67 18.62
N LYS A 10 16.33 12.23 18.93
CA LYS A 10 15.97 10.81 18.96
C LYS A 10 15.94 10.26 17.54
N GLU A 11 16.91 9.44 17.21
CA GLU A 11 16.94 8.65 15.97
C GLU A 11 16.02 7.43 16.15
N TYR A 12 14.89 7.41 15.45
CA TYR A 12 13.97 6.29 15.49
C TYR A 12 14.39 5.23 14.47
N VAL A 13 14.86 4.08 14.97
CA VAL A 13 15.16 2.91 14.13
C VAL A 13 13.83 2.31 13.62
N ARG A 14 13.70 2.20 12.29
CA ARG A 14 12.50 1.63 11.66
C ARG A 14 12.56 0.11 11.69
N LEU A 15 11.74 -0.50 12.54
CA LEU A 15 11.56 -1.96 12.55
C LEU A 15 10.73 -2.35 11.32
N THR A 16 11.33 -3.09 10.39
CA THR A 16 10.58 -3.78 9.34
C THR A 16 10.15 -5.12 9.91
N VAL A 17 8.83 -5.40 9.88
CA VAL A 17 8.33 -6.74 10.20
C VAL A 17 8.67 -7.66 9.04
N ILE A 18 9.78 -8.38 9.16
CA ILE A 18 10.17 -9.44 8.23
C ILE A 18 9.53 -10.72 8.77
N ASN A 19 8.46 -11.17 8.14
CA ASN A 19 7.94 -12.51 8.37
C ASN A 19 8.74 -13.47 7.46
N PRO A 20 9.54 -14.38 8.00
CA PRO A 20 10.36 -15.29 7.19
C PRO A 20 9.53 -16.21 6.28
N ASP A 21 8.24 -16.39 6.58
CA ASP A 21 7.36 -17.30 5.83
C ASP A 21 6.56 -16.61 4.71
N THR A 22 6.50 -15.27 4.66
CA THR A 22 5.63 -14.52 3.71
C THR A 22 6.34 -13.45 2.88
N GLY A 23 7.67 -13.33 2.97
CA GLY A 23 8.40 -12.20 2.37
C GLY A 23 8.23 -10.89 3.16
N LYS A 24 8.84 -9.81 2.66
CA LYS A 24 8.87 -8.50 3.34
C LYS A 24 7.48 -7.85 3.29
N LEU A 25 6.90 -7.55 4.46
CA LEU A 25 5.67 -6.78 4.57
C LEU A 25 5.97 -5.30 4.81
N PHE A 26 5.21 -4.44 4.15
CA PHE A 26 5.29 -2.98 4.20
C PHE A 26 4.04 -2.44 4.89
N ASP A 27 4.22 -1.58 5.89
CA ASP A 27 3.11 -0.81 6.46
C ASP A 27 2.68 0.34 5.53
N VAL A 28 1.53 0.96 5.83
CA VAL A 28 0.98 2.07 5.03
C VAL A 28 2.00 3.19 4.80
N ARG A 29 2.78 3.55 5.82
CA ARG A 29 3.78 4.62 5.70
C ARG A 29 4.89 4.23 4.72
N THR A 30 5.40 3.02 4.84
CA THR A 30 6.43 2.51 3.93
C THR A 30 5.88 2.34 2.51
N ALA A 31 4.64 1.89 2.37
CA ALA A 31 3.96 1.79 1.08
C ALA A 31 3.77 3.16 0.42
N ALA A 32 3.42 4.19 1.19
CA ALA A 32 3.31 5.57 0.69
C ALA A 32 4.64 6.07 0.11
N GLU A 33 5.74 5.82 0.81
CA GLU A 33 7.09 6.19 0.33
C GLU A 33 7.47 5.49 -0.98
N TYR A 34 7.04 4.24 -1.19
CA TYR A 34 7.35 3.50 -2.41
C TYR A 34 6.44 3.77 -3.61
N THR A 35 5.28 4.38 -3.38
CA THR A 35 4.19 4.46 -4.37
C THR A 35 3.77 5.89 -4.69
N ALA A 36 4.18 6.87 -3.89
CA ALA A 36 3.70 8.25 -3.95
C ALA A 36 2.17 8.41 -3.79
N VAL A 37 1.51 7.39 -3.23
CA VAL A 37 0.12 7.46 -2.77
C VAL A 37 0.15 7.88 -1.30
N ASP A 38 -0.69 8.84 -0.92
CA ASP A 38 -0.77 9.26 0.48
C ASP A 38 -1.39 8.17 1.37
N PRO A 39 -1.02 8.11 2.67
CA PRO A 39 -1.52 7.09 3.60
C PRO A 39 -3.05 6.95 3.66
N ASP A 40 -3.78 8.07 3.59
CA ASP A 40 -5.25 8.05 3.68
C ASP A 40 -5.89 7.52 2.39
N GLY A 41 -5.29 7.84 1.24
CA GLY A 41 -5.60 7.23 -0.05
C GLY A 41 -5.39 5.71 -0.02
N ILE A 42 -4.26 5.23 0.49
CA ILE A 42 -3.98 3.79 0.63
C ILE A 42 -5.05 3.11 1.49
N ARG A 43 -5.36 3.66 2.67
CA ARG A 43 -6.41 3.11 3.55
C ARG A 43 -7.77 3.11 2.88
N THR A 44 -8.09 4.15 2.11
CA THR A 44 -9.34 4.24 1.37
C THR A 44 -9.42 3.17 0.29
N TYR A 45 -8.36 2.96 -0.48
CA TYR A 45 -8.31 1.88 -1.48
C TYR A 45 -8.49 0.50 -0.86
N CYS A 46 -7.92 0.25 0.33
CA CYS A 46 -8.17 -1.00 1.05
C CYS A 46 -9.61 -1.13 1.52
N ARG A 47 -10.16 -0.07 2.13
CA ARG A 47 -11.55 -0.06 2.63
C ARG A 47 -12.57 -0.30 1.51
N GLU A 48 -12.28 0.22 0.32
CA GLU A 48 -13.12 0.08 -0.87
C GLU A 48 -12.85 -1.22 -1.66
N GLY A 49 -11.89 -2.05 -1.23
CA GLY A 49 -11.55 -3.31 -1.91
C GLY A 49 -10.72 -3.14 -3.19
N LEU A 50 -10.26 -1.93 -3.50
CA LEU A 50 -9.45 -1.62 -4.70
C LEU A 50 -8.02 -2.16 -4.61
N VAL A 51 -7.48 -2.25 -3.39
CA VAL A 51 -6.20 -2.91 -3.11
C VAL A 51 -6.39 -3.87 -1.96
N ARG A 52 -5.98 -5.12 -2.16
CA ARG A 52 -6.01 -6.13 -1.11
C ARG A 52 -4.78 -5.99 -0.21
N ALA A 53 -5.01 -5.83 1.08
CA ALA A 53 -3.95 -5.97 2.07
C ALA A 53 -3.57 -7.46 2.22
N THR A 54 -2.28 -7.74 2.33
CA THR A 54 -1.76 -9.08 2.60
C THR A 54 -2.11 -9.52 4.02
N ARG A 55 -2.06 -8.58 4.97
CA ARG A 55 -2.44 -8.78 6.37
C ARG A 55 -2.93 -7.48 6.98
N TYR A 56 -3.63 -7.56 8.12
CA TYR A 56 -3.93 -6.41 8.97
C TYR A 56 -3.21 -6.57 10.32
N LYS A 57 -2.70 -5.46 10.85
CA LYS A 57 -2.21 -5.35 12.23
C LYS A 57 -3.39 -5.42 13.22
N GLU A 58 -3.08 -5.56 14.52
CA GLU A 58 -4.11 -5.58 15.57
C GLU A 58 -4.93 -4.28 15.65
N ASP A 59 -4.31 -3.15 15.30
CA ASP A 59 -4.95 -1.83 15.22
C ASP A 59 -5.77 -1.62 13.92
N GLY A 60 -5.82 -2.63 13.04
CA GLY A 60 -6.51 -2.57 11.76
C GLY A 60 -5.74 -1.92 10.61
N GLU A 61 -4.47 -1.53 10.81
CA GLU A 61 -3.65 -0.99 9.72
C GLU A 61 -3.25 -2.09 8.72
N PRO A 62 -3.39 -1.86 7.40
CA PRO A 62 -3.02 -2.84 6.40
C PRO A 62 -1.50 -2.97 6.26
N LEU A 63 -1.09 -4.19 5.95
CA LEU A 63 0.26 -4.60 5.58
C LEU A 63 0.23 -5.16 4.17
N PHE A 64 1.23 -4.79 3.36
CA PHE A 64 1.33 -5.13 1.96
C PHE A 64 2.60 -5.93 1.68
N ASP A 65 2.52 -6.92 0.83
CA ASP A 65 3.67 -7.53 0.17
C ASP A 65 4.06 -6.73 -1.10
N GLU A 66 4.98 -7.28 -1.90
CA GLU A 66 5.43 -6.68 -3.15
C GLU A 66 4.30 -6.52 -4.18
N ASP A 67 3.34 -7.46 -4.23
CA ASP A 67 2.19 -7.37 -5.12
C ASP A 67 1.28 -6.21 -4.71
N GLY A 68 1.06 -6.01 -3.41
CA GLY A 68 0.35 -4.85 -2.89
C GLY A 68 1.02 -3.52 -3.28
N ILE A 69 2.36 -3.44 -3.20
CA ILE A 69 3.12 -2.26 -3.65
C ILE A 69 2.99 -2.05 -5.16
N TYR A 70 3.04 -3.12 -5.96
CA TYR A 70 2.83 -3.04 -7.40
C TYR A 70 1.46 -2.46 -7.76
N TRP A 71 0.40 -2.93 -7.11
CA TRP A 71 -0.96 -2.42 -7.33
C TRP A 71 -1.12 -0.94 -6.96
N LEU A 72 -0.52 -0.52 -5.84
CA LEU A 72 -0.54 0.88 -5.43
C LEU A 72 0.17 1.79 -6.44
N ARG A 73 1.34 1.38 -6.97
CA ARG A 73 2.01 2.09 -8.06
C ARG A 73 1.14 2.17 -9.30
N ARG A 74 0.45 1.08 -9.63
CA ARG A 74 -0.42 1.04 -10.80
C ARG A 74 -1.59 2.01 -10.67
N ILE A 75 -2.22 2.08 -9.50
CA ILE A 75 -3.26 3.06 -9.19
C ILE A 75 -2.70 4.48 -9.35
N GLN A 76 -1.51 4.75 -8.81
CA GLN A 76 -0.89 6.06 -8.94
C GLN A 76 -0.68 6.45 -10.41
N SER A 77 -0.11 5.57 -11.24
CA SER A 77 0.06 5.81 -12.67
C SER A 77 -1.28 6.06 -13.39
N LEU A 78 -2.34 5.31 -13.07
CA LEU A 78 -3.68 5.55 -13.66
C LEU A 78 -4.22 6.95 -13.30
N ARG A 79 -3.98 7.40 -12.07
CA ARG A 79 -4.37 8.75 -11.62
C ARG A 79 -3.53 9.84 -12.27
N THR A 80 -2.20 9.69 -12.31
CA THR A 80 -1.30 10.78 -12.72
C THR A 80 -1.08 10.83 -14.22
N GLU A 81 -0.93 9.69 -14.88
CA GLU A 81 -0.60 9.60 -16.30
C GLU A 81 -1.86 9.60 -17.17
N MET A 82 -2.89 8.88 -16.74
CA MET A 82 -4.15 8.74 -17.48
C MET A 82 -5.26 9.67 -16.98
N ARG A 83 -5.01 10.43 -15.90
CA ARG A 83 -5.97 11.38 -15.29
C ARG A 83 -7.32 10.72 -14.95
N LEU A 84 -7.29 9.43 -14.59
CA LEU A 84 -8.49 8.71 -14.17
C LEU A 84 -8.80 9.04 -12.71
N GLU A 85 -10.08 9.30 -12.44
CA GLU A 85 -10.54 9.72 -11.12
C GLU A 85 -11.90 9.10 -10.78
N GLY A 86 -12.14 8.92 -9.48
CA GLY A 86 -13.43 8.48 -8.94
C GLY A 86 -13.99 7.24 -9.67
N PRO A 87 -15.17 7.34 -10.32
CA PRO A 87 -15.81 6.20 -10.98
C PRO A 87 -14.97 5.57 -12.10
N SER A 88 -14.26 6.36 -12.91
CA SER A 88 -13.49 5.81 -14.05
C SER A 88 -12.28 5.02 -13.56
N LEU A 89 -11.61 5.51 -12.52
CA LEU A 89 -10.54 4.79 -11.86
C LEU A 89 -11.05 3.46 -11.28
N ARG A 90 -12.18 3.47 -10.57
CA ARG A 90 -12.78 2.25 -9.99
C ARG A 90 -13.08 1.20 -11.06
N ILE A 91 -13.75 1.58 -12.14
CA ILE A 91 -14.07 0.65 -13.24
C ILE A 91 -12.80 -0.02 -13.79
N VAL A 92 -11.74 0.76 -14.02
CA VAL A 92 -10.48 0.21 -14.55
C VAL A 92 -9.82 -0.73 -13.54
N LEU A 93 -9.83 -0.39 -12.25
CA LEU A 93 -9.28 -1.25 -11.20
C LEU A 93 -10.04 -2.56 -11.06
N ASP A 94 -11.38 -2.52 -11.09
CA ASP A 94 -12.21 -3.72 -11.03
C ASP A 94 -11.94 -4.64 -12.22
N LEU A 95 -11.85 -4.08 -13.44
CA LEU A 95 -11.49 -4.83 -14.64
C LEU A 95 -10.08 -5.45 -14.55
N MET A 96 -9.12 -4.71 -14.00
CA MET A 96 -7.76 -5.21 -13.82
C MET A 96 -7.71 -6.35 -12.80
N GLN A 97 -8.45 -6.27 -11.69
CA GLN A 97 -8.56 -7.35 -10.72
C GLN A 97 -9.20 -8.60 -11.34
N GLU A 98 -10.27 -8.41 -12.12
CA GLU A 98 -10.96 -9.51 -12.80
C GLU A 98 -10.06 -10.21 -13.82
N VAL A 99 -9.29 -9.45 -14.60
CA VAL A 99 -8.29 -10.01 -15.52
C VAL A 99 -7.25 -10.85 -14.77
N GLU A 100 -6.77 -10.39 -13.62
CA GLU A 100 -5.80 -11.16 -12.85
C GLU A 100 -6.42 -12.44 -12.25
N ARG A 101 -7.66 -12.36 -11.74
CA ARG A 101 -8.41 -13.54 -11.28
C ARG A 101 -8.55 -14.58 -12.40
N LEU A 102 -8.97 -14.16 -13.59
CA LEU A 102 -9.14 -15.05 -14.74
C LEU A 102 -7.80 -15.66 -15.18
N ARG A 103 -6.70 -14.90 -15.16
CA ARG A 103 -5.36 -15.42 -15.45
C ARG A 103 -4.92 -16.48 -14.43
N GLN A 104 -5.22 -16.27 -13.15
CA GLN A 104 -4.92 -17.25 -12.11
C GLN A 104 -5.73 -18.55 -12.29
N GLU A 105 -6.98 -18.46 -12.71
CA GLU A 105 -7.80 -19.64 -13.03
C GLU A 105 -7.21 -20.43 -14.20
N LEU A 106 -6.80 -19.75 -15.28
CA LEU A 106 -6.15 -20.40 -16.42
C LEU A 106 -4.82 -21.08 -16.06
N ARG A 107 -4.04 -20.53 -15.12
CA ARG A 107 -2.78 -21.16 -14.65
C ARG A 107 -3.00 -22.39 -13.77
N ARG A 108 -4.23 -22.61 -13.26
CA ARG A 108 -4.60 -23.77 -12.45
C ARG A 108 -5.16 -24.93 -13.27
N LEU A 109 -5.43 -24.70 -14.56
CA LEU A 109 -5.83 -25.72 -15.54
C LEU A 109 -4.60 -26.35 -16.18
#